data_AF-A0A5D2PFC5-F1
#
_entry.id   AF-A0A5D2PFC5-F1
#
_cell.length_a   1.000
_cell.length_b   1.000
_cell.length_c   1.000
_cell.angle_alpha   90.00
_cell.angle_beta   90.00
_cell.angle_gamma   90.00
#
_symmetry.space_group_name_H-M   'P 1'
#
loop_
_entity.id
_entity.type
_entity.pdbx_description
1 polymer ?
#
loop_
_entity_poly.entity_id
_entity_poly.type
_entity_poly.pdbx_seq_one_letter_code
_entity_poly.pdbx_strand_id
1 'polypeptide(L)'
;MSNHYSEHFTRMEATCGSLLCELQRLWDEVGETDGQWETTLLEIEQECLKVYMKKIQEAKECRTKLQRDIATAMAELSDIFTSMGESSVQRDLKPGGNLKEELEAIIPLLEDMRRKKVERINQFVGVVQQIQKLSIDSFGVKEQNGNKVFVDETNLSLRRLEELHSELHELQHEKINRLNQVQGHLDTINSLCTVLGMNFKQTICRVHPALDDLNGAKDVSNSTIARLAAQIQSLQELKLKRMQKIQDLASAWLEFWHLMDMPVEEQQMFLNVTCKITASEPEFTEPDLLSVDSIEKVEDEVSRLEQLKTSRMKEIVPKKKVELEDMCRRTHMVMEALISTDYSIEAMESGAIDPLYLLEQIDLQISKVREEAVSRKEILEKVEKWLAACEEESWLEEYNRMTTVIMLEEERTSF
;
A
#
# COMPACT_ATOMS: atom_id res chain seq x y z
N MET A 1 70.88 -32.62 33.64
CA MET A 1 71.19 -31.40 34.41
C MET A 1 71.67 -31.67 35.85
N SER A 2 71.37 -32.81 36.49
CA SER A 2 71.79 -33.10 37.88
C SER A 2 73.30 -33.14 38.16
N ASN A 3 74.13 -33.67 37.24
CA ASN A 3 75.56 -33.85 37.51
C ASN A 3 76.33 -32.53 37.67
N HIS A 4 75.91 -31.47 36.97
CA HIS A 4 76.62 -30.19 36.98
C HIS A 4 76.41 -29.38 38.28
N TYR A 5 75.25 -29.56 38.92
CA TYR A 5 74.97 -28.97 40.25
C TYR A 5 75.71 -29.73 41.35
N SER A 6 75.83 -31.05 41.22
CA SER A 6 76.56 -31.90 42.17
C SER A 6 78.06 -31.60 42.20
N GLU A 7 78.69 -31.40 41.04
CA GLU A 7 80.09 -31.00 40.91
C GLU A 7 80.35 -29.57 41.42
N HIS A 8 79.41 -28.65 41.16
CA HIS A 8 79.51 -27.29 41.68
C HIS A 8 79.37 -27.24 43.20
N PHE A 9 78.46 -28.03 43.75
CA PHE A 9 78.23 -28.12 45.19
C PHE A 9 79.46 -28.70 45.91
N THR A 10 80.01 -29.82 45.41
CA THR A 10 81.25 -30.42 45.94
C THR A 10 82.45 -29.49 45.81
N ARG A 11 82.57 -28.71 44.72
CA ARG A 11 83.59 -27.66 44.61
C ARG A 11 83.41 -26.56 45.65
N MET A 12 82.17 -26.13 45.89
CA MET A 12 81.85 -25.09 46.87
C MET A 12 82.09 -25.57 48.31
N GLU A 13 81.76 -26.82 48.61
CA GLU A 13 82.10 -27.49 49.88
C GLU A 13 83.62 -27.57 50.08
N ALA A 14 84.38 -27.98 49.06
CA ALA A 14 85.83 -28.02 49.12
C ALA A 14 86.45 -26.62 49.32
N THR A 15 85.89 -25.60 48.66
CA THR A 15 86.36 -24.22 48.78
C THR A 15 86.05 -23.64 50.16
N CYS A 16 84.82 -23.82 50.67
CA CYS A 16 84.44 -23.41 52.03
C CYS A 16 85.29 -24.14 53.08
N GLY A 17 85.51 -25.45 52.90
CA GLY A 17 86.38 -26.24 53.77
C GLY A 17 87.82 -25.70 53.79
N SER A 18 88.38 -25.35 52.64
CA SER A 18 89.74 -24.77 52.57
C SER A 18 89.85 -23.41 53.27
N LEU A 19 88.85 -22.53 53.11
CA LEU A 19 88.81 -21.21 53.75
C LEU A 19 88.64 -21.33 55.27
N LEU A 20 87.84 -22.28 55.75
CA LEU A 20 87.69 -22.56 57.18
C LEU A 20 88.99 -23.12 57.79
N CYS A 21 89.70 -24.00 57.08
CA CYS A 21 91.02 -24.48 57.52
C CYS A 21 92.06 -23.35 57.57
N GLU A 22 92.06 -22.42 56.62
CA GLU A 22 92.94 -21.24 56.68
C GLU A 22 92.58 -20.29 57.80
N LEU A 23 91.28 -20.07 58.03
CA LEU A 23 90.78 -19.26 59.14
C LEU A 23 91.16 -19.87 60.49
N GLN A 24 91.08 -21.20 60.62
CA GLN A 24 91.52 -21.94 61.80
C GLN A 24 93.03 -21.79 62.04
N ARG A 25 93.85 -21.93 61.00
CA ARG A 25 95.30 -21.73 61.10
C ARG A 25 95.65 -20.30 61.57
N LEU A 26 94.97 -19.28 61.03
CA LEU A 26 95.16 -17.89 61.46
C LEU A 26 94.70 -17.66 62.90
N TRP A 27 93.65 -18.35 63.33
CA TRP A 27 93.16 -18.31 64.71
C TRP A 27 94.17 -18.87 65.71
N ASP A 28 94.77 -20.02 65.37
CA ASP A 28 95.82 -20.68 66.15
C ASP A 28 97.08 -19.78 66.28
N GLU A 29 97.38 -18.97 65.26
CA GLU A 29 98.51 -18.01 65.26
C GLU A 29 98.27 -16.77 66.13
N VAL A 30 97.01 -16.32 66.27
CA VAL A 30 96.64 -15.13 67.07
C VAL A 30 96.45 -15.45 68.55
N GLY A 31 96.10 -16.71 68.89
CA GLY A 31 96.02 -17.18 70.28
C GLY A 31 94.73 -16.81 71.03
N GLU A 32 93.63 -16.58 70.32
CA GLU A 32 92.29 -16.32 70.88
C GLU A 32 91.69 -17.59 71.52
N THR A 33 90.66 -17.43 72.38
CA THR A 33 90.08 -18.56 73.11
C THR A 33 89.13 -19.43 72.27
N ASP A 34 89.05 -20.73 72.57
CA ASP A 34 88.15 -21.68 71.89
C ASP A 34 86.67 -21.20 71.87
N GLY A 35 86.22 -20.51 72.92
CA GLY A 35 84.86 -19.96 72.99
C GLY A 35 84.59 -18.83 71.98
N GLN A 36 85.60 -18.03 71.62
CA GLN A 36 85.47 -16.99 70.58
C GLN A 36 85.51 -17.60 69.16
N TRP A 37 86.23 -18.72 68.99
CA TRP A 37 86.23 -19.49 67.74
C TRP A 37 84.86 -20.12 67.47
N GLU A 38 84.28 -20.79 68.46
CA GLU A 38 82.91 -21.34 68.37
C GLU A 38 81.88 -20.26 68.04
N THR A 39 82.03 -19.06 68.63
CA THR A 39 81.16 -17.91 68.36
C THR A 39 81.28 -17.45 66.89
N THR A 40 82.51 -17.34 66.38
CA THR A 40 82.77 -16.90 65.01
C THR A 40 82.31 -17.92 63.97
N LEU A 41 82.49 -19.22 64.26
CA LEU A 41 81.97 -20.29 63.43
C LEU A 41 80.44 -20.27 63.37
N LEU A 42 79.78 -20.05 64.52
CA LEU A 42 78.33 -19.92 64.62
C LEU A 42 77.82 -18.69 63.82
N GLU A 43 78.55 -17.58 63.83
CA GLU A 43 78.23 -16.38 63.03
C GLU A 43 78.33 -16.66 61.52
N ILE A 44 79.36 -17.36 61.07
CA ILE A 44 79.51 -17.76 59.66
C ILE A 44 78.38 -18.71 59.23
N GLU A 45 78.04 -19.70 60.06
CA GLU A 45 76.91 -20.60 59.81
C GLU A 45 75.58 -19.83 59.74
N GLN A 46 75.36 -18.87 60.64
CA GLN A 46 74.15 -18.03 60.61
C GLN A 46 74.07 -17.15 59.36
N GLU A 47 75.17 -16.53 58.94
CA GLU A 47 75.19 -15.72 57.71
C GLU A 47 74.97 -16.57 56.46
N CYS A 48 75.58 -17.76 56.37
CA CYS A 48 75.33 -18.72 55.30
C CYS A 48 73.85 -19.16 55.26
N LEU A 49 73.28 -19.49 56.42
CA LEU A 49 71.86 -19.85 56.55
C LEU A 49 70.93 -18.71 56.11
N LYS A 50 71.22 -17.45 56.47
CA LYS A 50 70.45 -16.28 56.02
C LYS A 50 70.45 -16.18 54.49
N VAL A 51 71.60 -16.36 53.84
CA VAL A 51 71.71 -16.33 52.37
C VAL A 51 70.91 -17.47 51.73
N TYR A 52 71.03 -18.70 52.23
CA TYR A 52 70.27 -19.84 51.71
C TYR A 52 68.77 -19.67 51.90
N MET A 53 68.32 -19.26 53.09
CA MET A 53 66.91 -18.98 53.37
C MET A 53 66.37 -17.89 52.45
N LYS A 54 67.13 -16.81 52.23
CA LYS A 54 66.77 -15.74 51.29
C LYS A 54 66.61 -16.27 49.87
N LYS A 55 67.57 -17.07 49.35
CA LYS A 55 67.48 -17.63 47.99
C LYS A 55 66.34 -18.62 47.83
N ILE A 56 66.08 -19.45 48.84
CA ILE A 56 64.93 -20.36 48.85
C ILE A 56 63.62 -19.56 48.85
N GLN A 57 63.55 -18.48 49.63
CA GLN A 57 62.37 -17.62 49.70
C GLN A 57 62.13 -16.90 48.35
N GLU A 58 63.16 -16.31 47.75
CA GLU A 58 63.11 -15.71 46.40
C GLU A 58 62.61 -16.74 45.36
N ALA A 59 63.10 -17.99 45.41
CA ALA A 59 62.67 -19.06 44.50
C ALA A 59 61.21 -19.49 44.75
N LYS A 60 60.77 -19.57 46.02
CA LYS A 60 59.37 -19.86 46.38
C LYS A 60 58.43 -18.76 45.86
N GLU A 61 58.82 -17.50 46.05
CA GLU A 61 58.08 -16.34 45.55
C GLU A 61 57.97 -16.38 44.03
N CYS A 62 59.09 -16.60 43.32
CA CYS A 62 59.10 -16.75 41.87
C CYS A 62 58.20 -17.89 41.39
N ARG A 63 58.24 -19.05 42.07
CA ARG A 63 57.36 -20.19 41.75
C ARG A 63 55.89 -19.83 41.92
N THR A 64 55.52 -19.20 43.04
CA THR A 64 54.12 -18.79 43.28
C THR A 64 53.64 -17.74 42.29
N LYS A 65 54.55 -16.86 41.84
CA LYS A 65 54.27 -15.88 40.78
C LYS A 65 53.97 -16.58 39.47
N LEU A 66 54.85 -17.48 39.00
CA LEU A 66 54.63 -18.24 37.77
C LEU A 66 53.32 -19.05 37.81
N GLN A 67 53.03 -19.73 38.93
CA GLN A 67 51.78 -20.47 39.09
C GLN A 67 50.55 -19.57 39.02
N ARG A 68 50.61 -18.36 39.60
CA ARG A 68 49.53 -17.38 39.53
C ARG A 68 49.34 -16.86 38.10
N ASP A 69 50.43 -16.56 37.41
CA ASP A 69 50.40 -16.03 36.04
C ASP A 69 49.82 -17.08 35.08
N ILE A 70 50.21 -18.35 35.22
CA ILE A 70 49.63 -19.49 34.48
C ILE A 70 48.13 -19.62 34.76
N ALA A 71 47.73 -19.64 36.04
CA ALA A 71 46.31 -19.77 36.41
C ALA A 71 45.47 -18.62 35.85
N THR A 72 46.01 -17.39 35.85
CA THR A 72 45.34 -16.20 35.28
C THR A 72 45.18 -16.33 33.77
N ALA A 73 46.25 -16.71 33.06
CA ALA A 73 46.20 -16.89 31.61
C ALA A 73 45.26 -18.04 31.20
N MET A 74 45.24 -19.15 31.95
CA MET A 74 44.31 -20.26 31.71
C MET A 74 42.85 -19.88 31.99
N ALA A 75 42.59 -19.11 33.04
CA ALA A 75 41.25 -18.61 33.34
C ALA A 75 40.74 -17.69 32.21
N GLU A 76 41.58 -16.80 31.72
CA GLU A 76 41.24 -15.92 30.60
C GLU A 76 41.02 -16.71 29.29
N LEU A 77 41.87 -17.68 28.98
CA LEU A 77 41.63 -18.59 27.85
C LEU A 77 40.29 -19.29 27.97
N SER A 78 39.95 -19.80 29.16
CA SER A 78 38.67 -20.47 29.41
C SER A 78 37.50 -19.51 29.20
N ASP A 79 37.59 -18.26 29.66
CA ASP A 79 36.57 -17.23 29.44
C ASP A 79 36.38 -16.95 27.93
N ILE A 80 37.48 -16.75 27.20
CA ILE A 80 37.44 -16.54 25.74
C ILE A 80 36.79 -17.74 25.04
N PHE A 81 37.19 -18.97 25.37
CA PHE A 81 36.59 -20.17 24.79
C PHE A 81 35.09 -20.30 25.08
N THR A 82 34.67 -20.01 26.31
CA THR A 82 33.24 -20.01 26.66
C THR A 82 32.47 -18.95 25.89
N SER A 83 33.00 -17.73 25.79
CA SER A 83 32.36 -16.64 25.05
C SER A 83 32.26 -16.95 23.55
N MET A 84 33.26 -17.59 22.95
CA MET A 84 33.25 -17.94 21.52
C MET A 84 32.54 -19.27 21.21
N GLY A 85 32.12 -20.03 22.23
CA GLY A 85 31.52 -21.35 22.06
C GLY A 85 32.48 -22.43 21.54
N GLU A 86 33.79 -22.22 21.66
CA GLU A 86 34.84 -23.11 21.14
C GLU A 86 35.41 -23.96 22.29
N SER A 87 34.79 -25.09 22.61
CA SER A 87 35.17 -25.93 23.77
C SER A 87 36.24 -27.01 23.46
N SER A 88 36.77 -27.06 22.23
CA SER A 88 37.58 -28.21 21.77
C SER A 88 39.09 -28.11 22.04
N VAL A 89 39.65 -26.90 22.20
CA VAL A 89 41.11 -26.69 22.21
C VAL A 89 41.77 -26.91 23.58
N GLN A 90 40.97 -26.99 24.66
CA GLN A 90 41.48 -27.10 26.03
C GLN A 90 42.23 -28.42 26.32
N ARG A 91 42.07 -29.46 25.50
CA ARG A 91 42.54 -30.82 25.79
C ARG A 91 43.98 -31.14 25.36
N ASP A 92 44.58 -30.35 24.47
CA ASP A 92 45.87 -30.70 23.86
C ASP A 92 47.07 -29.94 24.42
N LEU A 93 46.85 -28.97 25.33
CA LEU A 93 47.92 -28.36 26.11
C LEU A 93 48.31 -29.32 27.24
N LYS A 94 49.12 -30.33 26.92
CA LYS A 94 49.99 -30.98 27.91
C LYS A 94 51.31 -30.22 27.89
N PRO A 95 51.55 -29.28 28.82
CA PRO A 95 52.82 -28.62 28.91
C PRO A 95 53.81 -29.65 29.46
N GLY A 96 54.55 -30.31 28.58
CA GLY A 96 55.76 -31.02 28.98
C GLY A 96 56.84 -29.99 29.22
N GLY A 97 57.20 -29.72 30.48
CA GLY A 97 58.26 -28.74 30.77
C GLY A 97 58.25 -28.21 32.20
N ASN A 98 59.09 -27.21 32.45
CA ASN A 98 59.08 -26.42 33.69
C ASN A 98 58.04 -25.27 33.63
N LEU A 99 57.69 -24.68 34.78
CA LEU A 99 56.67 -23.60 34.86
C LEU A 99 56.94 -22.41 33.94
N LYS A 100 58.19 -22.16 33.55
CA LYS A 100 58.53 -21.05 32.66
C LYS A 100 58.21 -21.40 31.20
N GLU A 101 58.56 -22.61 30.78
CA GLU A 101 58.23 -23.14 29.44
C GLU A 101 56.71 -23.27 29.24
N GLU A 102 55.98 -23.69 30.29
CA GLU A 102 54.51 -23.73 30.28
C GLU A 102 53.91 -22.33 30.05
N LEU A 103 54.40 -21.32 30.76
CA LEU A 103 53.94 -19.95 30.58
C LEU A 103 54.30 -19.41 29.19
N GLU A 104 55.51 -19.65 28.70
CA GLU A 104 55.96 -19.25 27.35
C GLU A 104 55.14 -19.91 26.23
N ALA A 105 54.62 -21.12 26.45
CA ALA A 105 53.72 -21.79 25.50
C ALA A 105 52.28 -21.23 25.53
N ILE A 106 51.78 -20.81 26.70
CA ILE A 106 50.41 -20.29 26.86
C ILE A 106 50.25 -18.87 26.29
N ILE A 107 51.27 -18.01 26.45
CA ILE A 107 51.24 -16.60 26.00
C ILE A 107 50.82 -16.45 24.52
N PRO A 108 51.49 -17.09 23.54
CA PRO A 108 51.15 -16.90 22.12
C PRO A 108 49.75 -17.41 21.77
N LEU A 109 49.29 -18.49 22.44
CA LEU A 109 47.93 -18.98 22.27
C LEU A 109 46.91 -17.96 22.80
N LEU A 110 47.14 -17.38 23.98
CA LEU A 110 46.27 -16.36 24.54
C LEU A 110 46.20 -15.12 23.63
N GLU A 111 47.32 -14.68 23.06
CA GLU A 111 47.36 -13.57 22.11
C GLU A 111 46.57 -13.86 20.82
N ASP A 112 46.69 -15.08 20.27
CA ASP A 112 45.91 -15.51 19.11
C ASP A 112 44.40 -15.51 19.41
N MET A 113 44.01 -16.07 20.56
CA MET A 113 42.61 -16.14 20.98
C MET A 113 42.02 -14.75 21.26
N ARG A 114 42.79 -13.84 21.86
CA ARG A 114 42.38 -12.43 22.02
C ARG A 114 42.15 -11.76 20.67
N ARG A 115 43.03 -11.99 19.69
CA ARG A 115 42.89 -11.44 18.33
C ARG A 115 41.62 -11.95 17.65
N LYS A 116 41.36 -13.26 17.72
CA LYS A 116 40.13 -13.88 17.19
C LYS A 116 38.87 -13.35 17.86
N LYS A 117 38.88 -13.14 19.18
CA LYS A 117 37.77 -12.53 19.91
C LYS A 117 37.46 -11.12 19.40
N VAL A 118 38.48 -10.28 19.21
CA VAL A 118 38.30 -8.92 18.66
C VAL A 118 37.75 -8.95 17.24
N GLU A 119 38.26 -9.83 16.38
CA GLU A 119 37.74 -9.99 15.03
C GLU A 119 36.28 -10.43 15.01
N ARG A 120 35.91 -11.39 15.87
CA ARG A 120 34.52 -11.83 16.03
C ARG A 120 33.62 -10.69 16.52
N ILE A 121 34.04 -9.91 17.50
CA ILE A 121 33.30 -8.73 17.97
C ILE A 121 33.05 -7.76 16.80
N ASN A 122 34.06 -7.49 15.98
CA ASN A 122 33.90 -6.61 14.81
C ASN A 122 32.88 -7.15 13.79
N GLN A 123 32.84 -8.47 13.57
CA GLN A 123 31.83 -9.11 12.72
C GLN A 123 30.41 -8.89 13.28
N PHE A 124 30.22 -9.15 14.58
CA PHE A 124 28.93 -8.91 15.26
C PHE A 124 28.50 -7.44 15.18
N VAL A 125 29.42 -6.50 15.45
CA VAL A 125 29.14 -5.06 15.33
C VAL A 125 28.67 -4.73 13.91
N GLY A 126 29.36 -5.23 12.89
CA GLY A 126 29.03 -4.99 11.49
C GLY A 126 27.64 -5.53 11.09
N VAL A 127 27.25 -6.71 11.58
CA VAL A 127 25.93 -7.29 11.28
C VAL A 127 24.82 -6.56 12.02
N VAL A 128 24.98 -6.28 13.32
CA VAL A 128 23.97 -5.58 14.12
C VAL A 128 23.76 -4.15 13.59
N GLN A 129 24.81 -3.46 13.15
CA GLN A 129 24.69 -2.15 12.51
C GLN A 129 23.85 -2.20 11.23
N GLN A 130 24.04 -3.22 10.40
CA GLN A 130 23.25 -3.39 9.18
C GLN A 130 21.78 -3.69 9.49
N ILE A 131 21.51 -4.57 10.46
CA ILE A 131 20.15 -4.87 10.93
C ILE A 131 19.46 -3.60 11.44
N GLN A 132 20.14 -2.81 12.28
CA GLN A 132 19.60 -1.56 12.81
C GLN A 132 19.30 -0.56 11.68
N LYS A 133 20.22 -0.39 10.73
CA LYS A 133 20.03 0.50 9.58
C LYS A 133 18.81 0.09 8.76
N LEU A 134 18.70 -1.19 8.41
CA LEU A 134 17.55 -1.70 7.65
C LEU A 134 16.24 -1.58 8.42
N SER A 135 16.26 -1.77 9.73
CA SER A 135 15.09 -1.60 10.59
C SER A 135 14.64 -0.13 10.61
N ILE A 136 15.56 0.82 10.78
CA ILE A 136 15.24 2.25 10.76
C ILE A 136 14.65 2.65 9.40
N ASP A 137 15.29 2.24 8.30
CA ASP A 137 14.81 2.49 6.94
C ASP A 137 13.39 1.92 6.70
N SER A 138 13.09 0.75 7.27
CA SER A 138 11.84 0.01 6.99
C SER A 138 10.67 0.41 7.88
N PHE A 139 10.95 0.96 9.08
CA PHE A 139 9.92 1.30 10.07
C PHE A 139 9.82 2.80 10.36
N GLY A 140 10.68 3.63 9.77
CA GLY A 140 10.63 5.09 9.92
C GLY A 140 10.85 5.56 11.37
N VAL A 141 11.47 4.73 12.20
CA VAL A 141 11.76 5.07 13.60
C VAL A 141 12.84 6.16 13.60
N LYS A 142 12.45 7.40 13.89
CA LYS A 142 13.39 8.52 14.08
C LYS A 142 14.45 8.12 15.10
N GLU A 143 15.71 8.37 14.77
CA GLU A 143 16.87 8.15 15.63
C GLU A 143 16.62 8.71 17.04
N GLN A 144 16.26 7.84 17.99
CA GLN A 144 16.28 8.18 19.39
C GLN A 144 17.62 7.76 19.96
N ASN A 145 18.50 8.75 20.09
CA ASN A 145 19.81 8.72 20.73
C ASN A 145 20.88 7.85 20.06
N GLY A 146 22.12 8.35 20.10
CA GLY A 146 23.27 7.75 19.43
C GLY A 146 23.38 6.25 19.66
N ASN A 147 23.10 5.48 18.61
CA ASN A 147 23.16 4.03 18.57
C ASN A 147 24.60 3.57 18.81
N LYS A 148 24.98 3.41 20.08
CA LYS A 148 26.12 2.58 20.41
C LYS A 148 25.65 1.15 20.24
N VAL A 149 26.12 0.50 19.18
CA VAL A 149 25.84 -0.91 18.90
C VAL A 149 26.36 -1.73 20.07
N PHE A 150 25.44 -2.26 20.87
CA PHE A 150 25.76 -3.10 22.01
C PHE A 150 25.81 -4.54 21.53
N VAL A 151 27.01 -5.10 21.48
CA VAL A 151 27.21 -6.54 21.24
C VAL A 151 27.33 -7.21 22.59
N ASP A 152 26.56 -8.27 22.79
CA ASP A 152 26.71 -9.13 23.95
C ASP A 152 28.03 -9.91 23.84
N GLU A 153 29.04 -9.47 24.58
CA GLU A 153 30.36 -10.10 24.61
C GLU A 153 30.35 -11.47 25.31
N THR A 154 29.25 -11.85 25.97
CA THR A 154 29.14 -13.14 26.65
C THR A 154 28.84 -14.30 25.69
N ASN A 155 28.32 -14.01 24.49
CA ASN A 155 27.99 -15.02 23.47
C ASN A 155 28.37 -14.56 22.06
N LEU A 156 29.64 -14.80 21.73
CA LEU A 156 30.28 -14.55 20.43
C LEU A 156 30.36 -15.83 19.56
N SER A 157 29.48 -16.80 19.82
CA SER A 157 29.48 -18.09 19.11
C SER A 157 29.16 -17.93 17.61
N LEU A 158 29.72 -18.82 16.78
CA LEU A 158 29.45 -18.85 15.34
C LEU A 158 27.96 -19.05 15.04
N ARG A 159 27.30 -19.92 15.81
CA ARG A 159 25.86 -20.14 15.69
C ARG A 159 25.06 -18.85 15.86
N ARG A 160 25.39 -18.04 16.87
CA ARG A 160 24.70 -16.77 17.10
C ARG A 160 24.96 -15.77 15.97
N LEU A 161 26.17 -15.76 15.41
CA LEU A 161 26.50 -14.92 14.26
C LEU A 161 25.71 -15.35 13.00
N GLU A 162 25.57 -16.65 12.77
CA GLU A 162 24.77 -17.21 11.68
C GLU A 162 23.27 -16.87 11.82
N GLU A 163 22.74 -16.91 13.05
CA GLU A 163 21.37 -16.47 13.34
C GLU A 163 21.17 -14.99 12.99
N LEU A 164 22.10 -14.10 13.38
CA LEU A 164 22.04 -12.68 13.03
C LEU A 164 22.18 -12.45 11.52
N HIS A 165 23.03 -13.21 10.83
CA HIS A 165 23.11 -13.14 9.37
C HIS A 165 21.82 -13.62 8.69
N SER A 166 21.15 -14.64 9.26
CA SER A 166 19.86 -15.11 8.77
C SER A 166 18.79 -14.04 8.94
N GLU A 167 18.71 -13.41 10.11
CA GLU A 167 17.81 -12.27 10.38
C GLU A 167 18.08 -11.10 9.42
N LEU A 168 19.35 -10.76 9.19
CA LEU A 168 19.74 -9.72 8.23
C LEU A 168 19.22 -10.03 6.82
N HIS A 169 19.38 -11.29 6.37
CA HIS A 169 18.93 -11.73 5.06
C HIS A 169 17.40 -11.72 4.93
N GLU A 170 16.68 -12.15 5.97
CA GLU A 170 15.21 -12.05 6.03
C GLU A 170 14.74 -10.58 5.94
N LEU A 171 15.37 -9.66 6.68
CA LEU A 171 15.06 -8.23 6.62
C LEU A 171 15.35 -7.62 5.24
N GLN A 172 16.43 -8.04 4.58
CA GLN A 172 16.73 -7.61 3.21
C GLN A 172 15.67 -8.08 2.22
N HIS A 173 15.23 -9.34 2.31
CA HIS A 173 14.16 -9.86 1.48
C HIS A 173 12.83 -9.16 1.75
N GLU A 174 12.49 -8.92 3.02
CA GLU A 174 11.28 -8.18 3.39
C GLU A 174 11.30 -6.76 2.81
N LYS A 175 12.45 -6.07 2.83
CA LYS A 175 12.60 -4.75 2.20
C LYS A 175 12.32 -4.79 0.70
N ILE A 176 12.83 -5.79 -0.01
CA ILE A 176 12.57 -5.97 -1.45
C ILE A 176 11.08 -6.26 -1.69
N ASN A 177 10.47 -7.13 -0.89
CA ASN A 177 9.05 -7.45 -1.00
C ASN A 177 8.16 -6.22 -0.80
N ARG A 178 8.45 -5.40 0.22
CA ARG A 178 7.74 -4.14 0.47
C ARG A 178 7.91 -3.14 -0.65
N LEU A 179 9.10 -3.03 -1.23
CA LEU A 179 9.33 -2.15 -2.38
C LEU A 179 8.48 -2.58 -3.59
N ASN A 180 8.43 -3.88 -3.87
CA ASN A 180 7.57 -4.43 -4.92
C ASN A 180 6.08 -4.20 -4.62
N GLN A 181 5.66 -4.35 -3.37
CA GLN A 181 4.28 -4.08 -2.95
C GLN A 181 3.91 -2.60 -3.15
N VAL A 182 4.76 -1.67 -2.71
CA VAL A 182 4.58 -0.23 -2.93
C VAL A 182 4.50 0.07 -4.42
N GLN A 183 5.38 -0.51 -5.24
CA GLN A 183 5.33 -0.34 -6.69
C GLN A 183 4.01 -0.83 -7.29
N GLY A 184 3.56 -2.03 -6.92
CA GLY A 184 2.27 -2.57 -7.38
C GLY A 184 1.07 -1.71 -6.95
N HIS A 185 1.11 -1.12 -5.75
CA HIS A 185 0.12 -0.14 -5.32
C HIS A 185 0.15 1.14 -6.15
N LEU A 186 1.34 1.67 -6.47
CA LEU A 186 1.48 2.84 -7.34
C LEU A 186 0.93 2.57 -8.74
N ASP A 187 1.22 1.41 -9.32
CA ASP A 187 0.73 1.02 -10.65
C ASP A 187 -0.81 0.89 -10.66
N THR A 188 -1.38 0.34 -9.58
CA THR A 188 -2.83 0.23 -9.39
C THR A 188 -3.49 1.61 -9.23
N ILE A 189 -2.88 2.52 -8.46
CA ILE A 189 -3.39 3.89 -8.33
C ILE A 189 -3.31 4.61 -9.68
N ASN A 190 -2.24 4.41 -10.44
CA ASN A 190 -2.09 5.03 -11.76
C ASN A 190 -3.15 4.57 -12.76
N SER A 191 -3.44 3.25 -12.80
CA SER A 191 -4.51 2.73 -13.66
C SER A 191 -5.88 3.27 -13.25
N LEU A 192 -6.19 3.30 -11.94
CA LEU A 192 -7.43 3.89 -11.43
C LEU A 192 -7.54 5.38 -11.76
N CYS A 193 -6.46 6.15 -11.59
CA CYS A 193 -6.42 7.58 -11.92
C CYS A 193 -6.67 7.82 -13.41
N THR A 194 -6.11 6.99 -14.29
CA THR A 194 -6.28 7.09 -15.74
C THR A 194 -7.75 6.93 -16.14
N VAL A 195 -8.46 5.95 -15.57
CA VAL A 195 -9.89 5.72 -15.86
C VAL A 195 -10.78 6.81 -15.24
N LEU A 196 -10.45 7.25 -14.02
CA LEU A 196 -11.21 8.29 -13.28
C LEU A 196 -10.91 9.73 -13.75
N GLY A 197 -9.98 9.92 -14.67
CA GLY A 197 -9.48 11.24 -15.09
C GLY A 197 -8.91 12.07 -13.94
N MET A 198 -8.16 11.43 -13.03
CA MET A 198 -7.56 12.08 -11.86
C MET A 198 -6.06 12.25 -12.05
N ASN A 199 -5.50 13.31 -11.45
CA ASN A 199 -4.05 13.52 -11.49
C ASN A 199 -3.34 12.54 -10.53
N PHE A 200 -2.58 11.61 -11.10
CA PHE A 200 -1.82 10.60 -10.35
C PHE A 200 -0.87 11.23 -9.31
N LYS A 201 -0.07 12.23 -9.72
CA LYS A 201 0.92 12.87 -8.83
C LYS A 201 0.27 13.54 -7.63
N GLN A 202 -0.81 14.29 -7.85
CA GLN A 202 -1.55 14.92 -6.75
C GLN A 202 -2.16 13.87 -5.81
N THR A 203 -2.63 12.75 -6.35
CA THR A 203 -3.19 11.64 -5.58
C THR A 203 -2.13 10.99 -4.70
N ILE A 204 -0.94 10.73 -5.24
CA ILE A 204 0.18 10.16 -4.51
C ILE A 204 0.75 11.12 -3.47
N CYS A 205 0.88 12.42 -3.78
CA CYS A 205 1.38 13.42 -2.84
C CYS A 205 0.49 13.57 -1.59
N ARG A 206 -0.83 13.34 -1.71
CA ARG A 206 -1.76 13.30 -0.56
C ARG A 206 -1.48 12.11 0.36
N VAL A 207 -0.99 11.01 -0.20
CA VAL A 207 -0.44 9.89 0.56
C VAL A 207 0.96 10.29 1.02
N HIS A 208 1.97 10.01 0.21
CA HIS A 208 3.39 10.14 0.47
C HIS A 208 4.13 11.28 -0.27
N PRO A 209 4.58 12.43 0.27
CA PRO A 209 5.34 13.37 -0.56
C PRO A 209 6.59 12.74 -1.20
N ALA A 210 7.26 11.84 -0.47
CA ALA A 210 8.43 11.10 -0.97
C ALA A 210 8.11 9.99 -2.00
N LEU A 211 6.84 9.73 -2.31
CA LEU A 211 6.46 8.71 -3.30
C LEU A 211 6.46 9.24 -4.74
N ASP A 212 6.39 10.57 -4.93
CA ASP A 212 6.49 11.21 -6.26
C ASP A 212 7.94 11.38 -6.74
N ASP A 213 8.91 11.29 -5.82
CA ASP A 213 10.32 11.43 -6.16
C ASP A 213 10.84 10.18 -6.89
N LEU A 214 11.07 10.30 -8.19
CA LEU A 214 11.62 9.24 -9.05
C LEU A 214 13.06 8.85 -8.68
N ASN A 215 13.80 9.75 -8.03
CA ASN A 215 15.20 9.54 -7.64
C ASN A 215 15.37 9.35 -6.12
N GLY A 216 14.32 9.60 -5.34
CA GLY A 216 14.31 9.48 -3.90
C GLY A 216 14.07 8.04 -3.42
N ALA A 217 14.50 7.76 -2.19
CA ALA A 217 14.13 6.51 -1.53
C ALA A 217 12.62 6.52 -1.23
N LYS A 218 11.87 5.62 -1.89
CA LYS A 218 10.44 5.44 -1.62
C LYS A 218 10.26 4.97 -0.18
N ASP A 219 9.36 5.61 0.54
CA ASP A 219 9.02 5.17 1.90
C ASP A 219 8.28 3.82 1.83
N VAL A 220 8.84 2.81 2.49
CA VAL A 220 8.31 1.44 2.56
C VAL A 220 7.77 1.11 3.96
N SER A 221 7.48 2.13 4.75
CA SER A 221 6.89 1.96 6.08
C SER A 221 5.51 1.30 6.03
N ASN A 222 5.17 0.56 7.09
CA ASN A 222 3.84 -0.03 7.24
C ASN A 222 2.73 1.03 7.11
N SER A 223 2.99 2.24 7.62
CA SER A 223 2.04 3.35 7.56
C SER A 223 1.78 3.80 6.12
N THR A 224 2.82 3.87 5.29
CA THR A 224 2.69 4.27 3.88
C THR A 224 2.02 3.18 3.06
N ILE A 225 2.36 1.91 3.26
CA ILE A 225 1.68 0.78 2.61
C ILE A 225 0.19 0.77 2.97
N ALA A 226 -0.17 0.93 4.25
CA ALA A 226 -1.56 0.97 4.69
C ALA A 226 -2.33 2.15 4.09
N ARG A 227 -1.70 3.34 4.00
CA ARG A 227 -2.32 4.52 3.39
C ARG A 227 -2.48 4.37 1.88
N LEU A 228 -1.54 3.72 1.19
CA LEU A 228 -1.67 3.37 -0.23
C LEU A 228 -2.84 2.41 -0.44
N ALA A 229 -2.96 1.37 0.39
CA ALA A 229 -4.09 0.44 0.33
C ALA A 229 -5.44 1.13 0.56
N ALA A 230 -5.52 2.01 1.56
CA ALA A 230 -6.72 2.81 1.82
C ALA A 230 -7.07 3.75 0.65
N GLN A 231 -6.05 4.34 0.01
CA GLN A 231 -6.25 5.18 -1.18
C GLN A 231 -6.77 4.37 -2.37
N ILE A 232 -6.24 3.16 -2.59
CA ILE A 232 -6.74 2.23 -3.62
C ILE A 232 -8.21 1.91 -3.37
N GLN A 233 -8.58 1.54 -2.14
CA GLN A 233 -9.96 1.24 -1.79
C GLN A 233 -10.88 2.45 -2.07
N SER A 234 -10.48 3.64 -1.63
CA SER A 234 -11.26 4.87 -1.88
C SER A 234 -11.46 5.16 -3.37
N LEU A 235 -10.42 4.92 -4.20
CA LEU A 235 -10.52 5.09 -5.65
C LEU A 235 -11.40 4.01 -6.31
N GLN A 236 -11.36 2.77 -5.82
CA GLN A 236 -12.25 1.70 -6.28
C GLN A 236 -13.71 1.98 -5.95
N GLU A 237 -14.00 2.45 -4.73
CA GLU A 237 -15.35 2.88 -4.33
C GLU A 237 -15.84 4.05 -5.20
N LEU A 238 -14.96 5.01 -5.50
CA LEU A 238 -15.28 6.12 -6.39
C LEU A 238 -15.53 5.64 -7.82
N LYS A 239 -14.72 4.70 -8.34
CA LYS A 239 -14.90 4.07 -9.64
C LYS A 239 -16.25 3.38 -9.74
N LEU A 240 -16.63 2.58 -8.75
CA LEU A 240 -17.94 1.93 -8.69
C LEU A 240 -19.09 2.94 -8.68
N LYS A 241 -18.99 4.00 -7.87
CA LYS A 241 -20.02 5.04 -7.81
C LYS A 241 -20.21 5.75 -9.16
N ARG A 242 -19.12 6.10 -9.83
CA ARG A 242 -19.14 6.78 -11.13
C ARG A 242 -19.61 5.86 -12.26
N MET A 243 -19.21 4.60 -12.21
CA MET A 243 -19.68 3.55 -13.12
C MET A 243 -21.20 3.41 -13.05
N GLN A 244 -21.76 3.25 -11.84
CA GLN A 244 -23.20 3.15 -11.65
C GLN A 244 -23.93 4.37 -12.22
N LYS A 245 -23.41 5.58 -11.94
CA LYS A 245 -23.98 6.82 -12.46
C LYS A 245 -24.02 6.84 -14.00
N ILE A 246 -22.96 6.42 -14.66
CA ILE A 246 -22.94 6.34 -16.13
C ILE A 246 -23.93 5.29 -16.65
N GLN A 247 -24.04 4.14 -15.98
CA GLN A 247 -24.99 3.09 -16.37
C GLN A 247 -26.44 3.56 -16.23
N ASP A 248 -26.77 4.28 -15.15
CA ASP A 248 -28.09 4.87 -14.93
C ASP A 248 -28.43 5.90 -16.02
N LEU A 249 -27.48 6.79 -16.33
CA LEU A 249 -27.64 7.80 -17.38
C LEU A 249 -27.79 7.18 -18.77
N ALA A 250 -26.97 6.17 -19.08
CA ALA A 250 -27.04 5.45 -20.35
C ALA A 250 -28.36 4.67 -20.50
N SER A 251 -28.91 4.16 -19.39
CA SER A 251 -30.23 3.50 -19.38
C SER A 251 -31.35 4.51 -19.64
N ALA A 252 -31.36 5.65 -18.95
CA ALA A 252 -32.31 6.74 -19.19
C ALA A 252 -32.23 7.23 -20.65
N TRP A 253 -31.03 7.30 -21.20
CA TRP A 253 -30.81 7.66 -22.59
C TRP A 253 -31.42 6.66 -23.56
N LEU A 254 -31.20 5.37 -23.33
CA LEU A 254 -31.77 4.30 -24.15
C LEU A 254 -33.31 4.33 -24.11
N GLU A 255 -33.92 4.65 -22.96
CA GLU A 255 -35.36 4.91 -22.86
C GLU A 255 -35.80 6.11 -23.72
N PHE A 256 -35.05 7.22 -23.72
CA PHE A 256 -35.35 8.36 -24.59
C PHE A 256 -35.24 8.02 -26.08
N TRP A 257 -34.26 7.20 -26.49
CA TRP A 257 -34.15 6.75 -27.88
C TRP A 257 -35.36 5.92 -28.32
N HIS A 258 -35.81 4.99 -27.47
CA HIS A 258 -37.00 4.20 -27.71
C HIS A 258 -38.28 5.03 -27.73
N LEU A 259 -38.38 6.04 -26.88
CA LEU A 259 -39.57 6.89 -26.80
C LEU A 259 -39.69 7.88 -27.96
N MET A 260 -38.55 8.41 -28.43
CA MET A 260 -38.52 9.52 -29.40
C MET A 260 -38.22 9.07 -30.83
N ASP A 261 -38.09 7.77 -31.08
CA ASP A 261 -37.68 7.17 -32.35
C ASP A 261 -36.43 7.85 -32.95
N MET A 262 -35.39 8.00 -32.12
CA MET A 262 -34.20 8.76 -32.51
C MET A 262 -33.44 8.08 -33.66
N PRO A 263 -33.01 8.83 -34.70
CA PRO A 263 -32.28 8.28 -35.84
C PRO A 263 -30.94 7.67 -35.44
N VAL A 264 -30.53 6.60 -36.13
CA VAL A 264 -29.35 5.79 -35.79
C VAL A 264 -28.05 6.61 -35.85
N GLU A 265 -27.99 7.64 -36.69
CA GLU A 265 -26.85 8.54 -36.82
C GLU A 265 -26.60 9.32 -35.52
N GLU A 266 -27.67 9.74 -34.82
CA GLU A 266 -27.57 10.41 -33.52
C GLU A 266 -27.25 9.41 -32.39
N GLN A 267 -27.68 8.15 -32.54
CA GLN A 267 -27.33 7.08 -31.60
C GLN A 267 -25.83 6.74 -31.63
N GLN A 268 -25.18 6.85 -32.80
CA GLN A 268 -23.76 6.51 -32.95
C GLN A 268 -22.82 7.38 -32.12
N MET A 269 -23.18 8.64 -31.86
CA MET A 269 -22.33 9.60 -31.14
C MET A 269 -22.01 9.16 -29.70
N PHE A 270 -22.79 8.23 -29.13
CA PHE A 270 -22.68 7.83 -27.72
C PHE A 270 -22.57 6.31 -27.51
N LEU A 271 -22.24 5.55 -28.56
CA LEU A 271 -22.03 4.11 -28.48
C LEU A 271 -20.96 3.71 -27.45
N ASN A 272 -19.93 4.54 -27.26
CA ASN A 272 -18.87 4.34 -26.28
C ASN A 272 -19.36 4.32 -24.81
N VAL A 273 -20.47 5.00 -24.54
CA VAL A 273 -21.13 5.03 -23.22
C VAL A 273 -22.23 3.97 -23.16
N THR A 274 -23.03 3.85 -24.22
CA THR A 274 -24.20 2.95 -24.27
C THR A 274 -23.79 1.47 -24.24
N CYS A 275 -22.64 1.11 -24.80
CA CYS A 275 -22.13 -0.27 -24.73
C CYS A 275 -21.70 -0.70 -23.31
N LYS A 276 -21.63 0.24 -22.36
CA LYS A 276 -21.18 -0.01 -20.98
C LYS A 276 -22.33 -0.21 -19.99
N ILE A 277 -23.59 -0.17 -20.44
CA ILE A 277 -24.78 -0.34 -19.57
C ILE A 277 -24.71 -1.63 -18.75
N THR A 278 -24.28 -2.74 -19.36
CA THR A 278 -24.18 -4.05 -18.69
C THR A 278 -22.74 -4.47 -18.41
N ALA A 279 -21.77 -3.59 -18.64
CA ALA A 279 -20.35 -3.90 -18.47
C ALA A 279 -20.01 -4.06 -16.97
N SER A 280 -19.14 -5.01 -16.67
CA SER A 280 -18.62 -5.18 -15.31
C SER A 280 -17.50 -4.17 -14.98
N GLU A 281 -17.24 -3.93 -13.70
CA GLU A 281 -16.18 -2.99 -13.24
C GLU A 281 -14.81 -3.13 -13.94
N PRO A 282 -14.26 -4.34 -14.18
CA PRO A 282 -12.97 -4.48 -14.84
C PRO A 282 -13.00 -4.11 -16.33
N GLU A 283 -14.18 -4.07 -16.97
CA GLU A 283 -14.34 -3.69 -18.38
C GLU A 283 -14.25 -2.18 -18.60
N PHE A 284 -14.26 -1.37 -17.54
CA PHE A 284 -13.99 0.06 -17.57
C PHE A 284 -12.49 0.31 -17.49
N THR A 285 -11.85 0.30 -18.66
CA THR A 285 -10.38 0.47 -18.81
C THR A 285 -10.02 1.72 -19.61
N GLU A 286 -11.01 2.32 -20.28
CA GLU A 286 -10.82 3.45 -21.15
C GLU A 286 -10.43 4.71 -20.34
N PRO A 287 -9.36 5.42 -20.76
CA PRO A 287 -8.94 6.66 -20.12
C PRO A 287 -10.06 7.69 -20.11
N ASP A 288 -10.18 8.42 -19.00
CA ASP A 288 -11.12 9.53 -18.79
C ASP A 288 -12.62 9.19 -18.98
N LEU A 289 -12.98 7.92 -19.18
CA LEU A 289 -14.37 7.50 -19.37
C LEU A 289 -15.21 7.80 -18.11
N LEU A 290 -14.62 7.61 -16.93
CA LEU A 290 -15.23 7.92 -15.64
C LEU A 290 -14.73 9.26 -15.07
N SER A 291 -14.21 10.15 -15.92
CA SER A 291 -13.87 11.51 -15.51
C SER A 291 -15.12 12.33 -15.18
N VAL A 292 -14.94 13.41 -14.42
CA VAL A 292 -16.05 14.34 -14.12
C VAL A 292 -16.58 14.94 -15.41
N ASP A 293 -15.69 15.41 -16.29
CA ASP A 293 -16.03 16.03 -17.57
C ASP A 293 -16.81 15.08 -18.49
N SER A 294 -16.46 13.79 -18.52
CA SER A 294 -17.20 12.79 -19.32
C SER A 294 -18.59 12.53 -18.76
N ILE A 295 -18.74 12.45 -17.44
CA ILE A 295 -20.03 12.27 -16.78
C ILE A 295 -20.91 13.49 -17.02
N GLU A 296 -20.37 14.70 -16.84
CA GLU A 296 -21.09 15.96 -17.05
C GLU A 296 -21.62 16.07 -18.49
N LYS A 297 -20.82 15.72 -19.49
CA LYS A 297 -21.29 15.67 -20.89
C LYS A 297 -22.48 14.74 -21.11
N VAL A 298 -22.48 13.58 -20.47
CA VAL A 298 -23.59 12.62 -20.57
C VAL A 298 -24.83 13.14 -19.83
N GLU A 299 -24.64 13.75 -18.65
CA GLU A 299 -25.73 14.38 -17.89
C GLU A 299 -26.38 15.55 -18.63
N ASP A 300 -25.58 16.41 -19.24
CA ASP A 300 -26.04 17.54 -20.04
C ASP A 300 -26.87 17.07 -21.24
N GLU A 301 -26.43 15.99 -21.89
CA GLU A 301 -27.13 15.44 -23.04
C GLU A 301 -28.44 14.75 -22.65
N VAL A 302 -28.47 14.01 -21.54
CA VAL A 302 -29.72 13.48 -20.96
C VAL A 302 -30.68 14.61 -20.61
N SER A 303 -30.18 15.71 -20.02
CA SER A 303 -30.97 16.90 -19.70
C SER A 303 -31.51 17.58 -20.95
N ARG A 304 -30.70 17.67 -22.01
CA ARG A 304 -31.11 18.21 -23.32
C ARG A 304 -32.22 17.36 -23.94
N LEU A 305 -32.13 16.03 -23.84
CA LEU A 305 -33.15 15.11 -24.35
C LEU A 305 -34.46 15.20 -23.56
N GLU A 306 -34.38 15.36 -22.24
CA GLU A 306 -35.56 15.58 -21.41
C GLU A 306 -36.27 16.90 -21.76
N GLN A 307 -35.50 17.97 -22.00
CA GLN A 307 -36.04 19.23 -22.50
C GLN A 307 -36.67 19.08 -23.89
N LEU A 308 -36.02 18.35 -24.79
CA LEU A 308 -36.54 18.09 -26.13
C LEU A 308 -37.85 17.28 -26.08
N LYS A 309 -37.93 16.25 -25.23
CA LYS A 309 -39.16 15.48 -24.98
C LYS A 309 -40.28 16.42 -24.54
N THR A 310 -40.01 17.26 -23.55
CA THR A 310 -40.99 18.19 -22.99
C THR A 310 -41.44 19.21 -24.05
N SER A 311 -40.52 19.74 -24.86
CA SER A 311 -40.83 20.67 -25.95
C SER A 311 -41.70 20.01 -27.02
N ARG A 312 -41.39 18.77 -27.42
CA ARG A 312 -42.23 18.03 -28.37
C ARG A 312 -43.62 17.75 -27.80
N MET A 313 -43.73 17.38 -26.52
CA MET A 313 -45.03 17.19 -25.87
C MET A 313 -45.88 18.46 -25.93
N LYS A 314 -45.29 19.63 -25.61
CA LYS A 314 -45.95 20.94 -25.73
C LYS A 314 -46.45 21.23 -27.14
N GLU A 315 -45.73 20.79 -28.17
CA GLU A 315 -46.15 20.93 -29.57
C GLU A 315 -47.27 19.96 -29.97
N ILE A 316 -47.28 18.74 -29.42
CA ILE A 316 -48.27 17.70 -29.75
C ILE A 316 -49.62 17.98 -29.08
N VAL A 317 -49.65 18.51 -27.85
CA VAL A 317 -50.88 18.83 -27.10
C VAL A 317 -51.93 19.58 -27.95
N PRO A 318 -51.61 20.73 -28.58
CA PRO A 318 -52.59 21.45 -29.39
C PRO A 318 -53.04 20.67 -30.63
N LYS A 319 -52.14 19.90 -31.27
CA LYS A 319 -52.49 19.07 -32.43
C LYS A 319 -53.48 17.98 -32.05
N LYS A 320 -53.25 17.29 -30.93
CA LYS A 320 -54.15 16.27 -30.38
C LYS A 320 -55.48 16.84 -29.94
N LYS A 321 -55.49 18.06 -29.38
CA LYS A 321 -56.72 18.79 -29.08
C LYS A 321 -57.55 19.06 -30.33
N VAL A 322 -56.92 19.55 -31.42
CA VAL A 322 -57.61 19.79 -32.69
C VAL A 322 -58.14 18.49 -33.30
N GLU A 323 -57.39 17.38 -33.22
CA GLU A 323 -57.86 16.04 -33.64
C GLU A 323 -59.15 15.67 -32.89
N LEU A 324 -59.15 15.82 -31.56
CA LEU A 324 -60.30 15.53 -30.72
C LEU A 324 -61.51 16.44 -31.02
N GLU A 325 -61.29 17.74 -31.23
CA GLU A 325 -62.33 18.67 -31.64
C GLU A 325 -62.95 18.29 -32.99
N ASP A 326 -62.12 17.91 -33.96
CA ASP A 326 -62.60 17.48 -35.27
C ASP A 326 -63.40 16.18 -35.21
N MET A 327 -62.95 15.23 -34.40
CA MET A 327 -63.68 14.00 -34.14
C MET A 327 -65.06 14.29 -33.53
N CYS A 328 -65.14 15.17 -32.53
CA CYS A 328 -66.41 15.54 -31.90
C CYS A 328 -67.36 16.24 -32.88
N ARG A 329 -66.83 17.12 -33.75
CA ARG A 329 -67.64 17.76 -34.80
C ARG A 329 -68.25 16.73 -35.75
N ARG A 330 -67.45 15.78 -36.23
CA ARG A 330 -67.92 14.72 -37.15
C ARG A 330 -68.96 13.80 -36.51
N THR A 331 -68.87 13.57 -35.20
CA THR A 331 -69.78 12.67 -34.47
C THR A 331 -70.95 13.40 -33.82
N HIS A 332 -71.07 14.71 -34.05
CA HIS A 332 -72.06 15.59 -33.43
C HIS A 332 -72.10 15.46 -31.90
N MET A 333 -70.93 15.37 -31.26
CA MET A 333 -70.77 15.35 -29.81
C MET A 333 -70.45 16.74 -29.26
N VAL A 334 -70.99 17.07 -28.09
CA VAL A 334 -70.70 18.32 -27.39
C VAL A 334 -69.44 18.14 -26.54
N MET A 335 -68.50 19.06 -26.69
CA MET A 335 -67.23 19.05 -25.96
C MET A 335 -67.39 19.62 -24.54
N GLU A 336 -68.05 18.91 -23.62
CA GLU A 336 -68.36 19.46 -22.29
C GLU A 336 -67.16 19.48 -21.32
N ALA A 337 -66.18 18.59 -21.48
CA ALA A 337 -65.08 18.43 -20.52
C ALA A 337 -63.82 19.30 -20.79
N LEU A 338 -63.59 19.76 -22.03
CA LEU A 338 -62.34 20.45 -22.42
C LEU A 338 -62.45 21.98 -22.48
N ILE A 339 -63.65 22.54 -22.39
CA ILE A 339 -63.87 24.00 -22.43
C ILE A 339 -63.41 24.66 -21.12
N SER A 340 -63.38 23.89 -20.01
CA SER A 340 -63.06 24.41 -18.67
C SER A 340 -61.57 24.46 -18.34
N THR A 341 -60.72 23.72 -19.04
CA THR A 341 -59.28 23.64 -18.75
C THR A 341 -58.53 24.54 -19.71
N ASP A 342 -57.71 25.45 -19.19
CA ASP A 342 -56.94 26.38 -20.02
C ASP A 342 -55.75 25.64 -20.68
N TYR A 343 -55.89 25.29 -21.96
CA TYR A 343 -54.86 24.60 -22.76
C TYR A 343 -53.89 25.59 -23.43
N SER A 344 -53.80 26.83 -22.93
CA SER A 344 -52.98 27.87 -23.54
C SER A 344 -51.49 27.50 -23.53
N ILE A 345 -50.81 27.80 -24.64
CA ILE A 345 -49.37 27.58 -24.81
C ILE A 345 -48.59 28.30 -23.69
N GLU A 346 -49.04 29.50 -23.30
CA GLU A 346 -48.47 30.31 -22.22
C GLU A 346 -48.55 29.63 -20.83
N ALA A 347 -49.61 28.88 -20.56
CA ALA A 347 -49.76 28.12 -19.31
C ALA A 347 -48.81 26.91 -19.25
N MET A 348 -48.51 26.30 -20.40
CA MET A 348 -47.52 25.23 -20.53
C MET A 348 -46.09 25.75 -20.51
N GLU A 349 -45.83 26.93 -21.07
CA GLU A 349 -44.52 27.59 -21.05
C GLU A 349 -44.14 28.09 -19.65
N SER A 350 -45.11 28.59 -18.88
CA SER A 350 -44.91 29.00 -17.48
C SER A 350 -44.78 27.84 -16.48
N GLY A 351 -44.96 26.58 -16.94
CA GLY A 351 -44.91 25.39 -16.08
C GLY A 351 -46.09 25.24 -15.13
N ALA A 352 -47.15 26.04 -15.31
CA ALA A 352 -48.36 25.95 -14.50
C ALA A 352 -49.14 24.65 -14.75
N ILE A 353 -48.96 24.04 -15.92
CA ILE A 353 -49.64 22.81 -16.32
C ILE A 353 -48.63 21.85 -16.98
N ASP A 354 -48.63 20.60 -16.53
CA ASP A 354 -47.80 19.53 -17.10
C ASP A 354 -48.34 19.06 -18.47
N PRO A 355 -47.56 19.18 -19.56
CA PRO A 355 -47.96 18.70 -20.88
C PRO A 355 -48.26 17.20 -20.94
N LEU A 356 -47.59 16.37 -20.13
CA LEU A 356 -47.81 14.92 -20.14
C LEU A 356 -49.21 14.59 -19.63
N TYR A 357 -49.60 15.17 -18.49
CA TYR A 357 -50.96 15.03 -17.94
C TYR A 357 -52.04 15.47 -18.95
N LEU A 358 -51.82 16.59 -19.66
CA LEU A 358 -52.78 17.07 -20.66
C LEU A 358 -52.92 16.09 -21.83
N LEU A 359 -51.82 15.53 -22.32
CA LEU A 359 -51.86 14.51 -23.38
C LEU A 359 -52.66 13.27 -22.93
N GLU A 360 -52.41 12.76 -21.73
CA GLU A 360 -53.16 11.61 -21.18
C GLU A 360 -54.67 11.89 -21.09
N GLN A 361 -55.05 13.10 -20.64
CA GLN A 361 -56.45 13.50 -20.60
C GLN A 361 -57.08 13.59 -22.00
N ILE A 362 -56.36 14.16 -22.98
CA ILE A 362 -56.83 14.26 -24.36
C ILE A 362 -57.00 12.86 -24.96
N ASP A 363 -56.02 11.96 -24.79
CA ASP A 363 -56.09 10.59 -25.30
C ASP A 363 -57.24 9.77 -24.68
N LEU A 364 -57.52 9.98 -23.38
CA LEU A 364 -58.70 9.38 -22.73
C LEU A 364 -60.01 9.87 -23.35
N GLN A 365 -60.12 11.16 -23.65
CA GLN A 365 -61.31 11.71 -24.29
C GLN A 365 -61.44 11.28 -25.75
N ILE A 366 -60.34 11.24 -26.50
CA ILE A 366 -60.31 10.65 -27.86
C ILE A 366 -60.84 9.23 -27.82
N SER A 367 -60.44 8.42 -26.84
CA SER A 367 -60.91 7.05 -26.68
C SER A 367 -62.43 6.98 -26.44
N LYS A 368 -62.97 7.83 -25.56
CA LYS A 368 -64.42 7.92 -25.31
C LYS A 368 -65.20 8.36 -26.55
N VAL A 369 -64.71 9.38 -27.26
CA VAL A 369 -65.34 9.88 -28.48
C VAL A 369 -65.30 8.81 -29.57
N ARG A 370 -64.21 8.04 -29.67
CA ARG A 370 -64.11 6.90 -30.61
C ARG A 370 -65.15 5.82 -30.30
N GLU A 371 -65.33 5.45 -29.03
CA GLU A 371 -66.32 4.47 -28.62
C GLU A 371 -67.74 4.95 -28.95
N GLU A 372 -68.06 6.20 -28.59
CA GLU A 372 -69.37 6.79 -28.87
C GLU A 372 -69.61 6.92 -30.38
N ALA A 373 -68.60 7.31 -31.16
CA ALA A 373 -68.68 7.38 -32.62
C ALA A 373 -69.08 6.04 -33.24
N VAL A 374 -68.51 4.94 -32.73
CA VAL A 374 -68.86 3.58 -33.16
C VAL A 374 -70.31 3.26 -32.80
N SER A 375 -70.75 3.61 -31.59
CA SER A 375 -72.13 3.37 -31.15
C SER A 375 -73.18 4.12 -31.98
N ARG A 376 -72.86 5.36 -32.40
CA ARG A 376 -73.76 6.23 -33.17
C ARG A 376 -73.69 6.03 -34.67
N LYS A 377 -72.78 5.17 -35.15
CA LYS A 377 -72.45 5.03 -36.57
C LYS A 377 -73.70 4.88 -37.46
N GLU A 378 -74.59 3.96 -37.11
CA GLU A 378 -75.81 3.72 -37.92
C GLU A 378 -76.75 4.93 -37.97
N ILE A 379 -76.83 5.69 -36.87
CA ILE A 379 -77.67 6.90 -36.80
C ILE A 379 -77.04 7.99 -37.67
N LEU A 380 -75.74 8.21 -37.55
CA LEU A 380 -75.01 9.20 -38.33
C LEU A 380 -75.10 8.91 -39.84
N GLU A 381 -74.95 7.65 -40.25
CA GLU A 381 -75.12 7.26 -41.66
C GLU A 381 -76.53 7.52 -42.20
N LYS A 382 -77.57 7.38 -41.36
CA LYS A 382 -78.95 7.72 -41.74
C LYS A 382 -79.15 9.23 -41.83
N VAL A 383 -78.58 9.99 -40.89
CA VAL A 383 -78.63 11.46 -40.90
C VAL A 383 -77.93 12.01 -42.14
N GLU A 384 -76.76 11.48 -42.50
CA GLU A 384 -76.01 11.88 -43.70
C GLU A 384 -76.81 11.62 -44.98
N LYS A 385 -77.43 10.43 -45.11
CA LYS A 385 -78.33 10.12 -46.23
C LYS A 385 -79.52 11.07 -46.30
N TRP A 386 -80.12 11.41 -45.16
CA TRP A 386 -81.24 12.33 -45.09
C TRP A 386 -80.83 13.76 -45.49
N LEU A 387 -79.68 14.24 -45.01
CA LEU A 387 -79.14 15.55 -45.40
C LEU A 387 -78.86 15.62 -46.91
N ALA A 388 -78.22 14.59 -47.47
CA ALA A 388 -77.96 14.52 -48.91
C ALA A 388 -79.25 14.55 -49.75
N ALA A 389 -80.30 13.84 -49.30
CA ALA A 389 -81.60 13.88 -49.96
C ALA A 389 -82.25 15.28 -49.89
N CYS A 390 -82.11 15.99 -48.76
CA CYS A 390 -82.60 17.36 -48.61
C CYS A 390 -81.85 18.36 -49.52
N GLU A 391 -80.54 18.17 -49.67
CA GLU A 391 -79.72 18.98 -50.59
C GLU A 391 -80.10 18.73 -52.05
N GLU A 392 -80.32 17.46 -52.44
CA GLU A 392 -80.78 17.10 -53.77
C GLU A 392 -82.17 17.67 -54.07
N GLU A 393 -83.10 17.58 -53.12
CA GLU A 393 -84.42 18.21 -53.23
C GLU A 393 -84.29 19.74 -53.44
N SER A 394 -83.50 20.41 -52.62
CA SER A 394 -83.27 21.86 -52.73
C SER A 394 -82.66 22.24 -54.09
N TRP A 395 -81.73 21.43 -54.60
CA TRP A 395 -81.12 21.63 -55.91
C TRP A 395 -82.14 21.43 -57.04
N LEU A 396 -82.97 20.38 -56.97
CA LEU A 396 -84.02 20.11 -57.96
C LEU A 396 -85.07 21.23 -57.98
N GLU A 397 -85.45 21.76 -56.82
CA GLU A 397 -86.34 22.90 -56.75
C GLU A 397 -85.75 24.14 -57.44
N GLU A 398 -84.47 24.44 -57.21
CA GLU A 398 -83.80 25.57 -57.85
C GLU A 398 -83.68 25.38 -59.37
N TYR A 399 -83.35 24.17 -59.81
CA TYR A 399 -83.34 23.80 -61.22
C TYR A 399 -84.72 23.98 -61.87
N ASN A 400 -85.79 23.54 -61.22
CA ASN A 400 -87.16 23.71 -61.70
C ASN A 400 -87.55 25.19 -61.77
N ARG A 401 -87.15 26.00 -60.78
CA ARG A 401 -87.34 27.46 -60.79
C ARG A 401 -86.62 28.11 -61.98
N MET A 402 -85.34 27.81 -62.20
CA MET A 402 -84.58 28.33 -63.35
C MET A 402 -85.16 27.89 -64.70
N THR A 403 -85.55 26.62 -64.83
CA THR A 403 -86.16 26.09 -66.07
C THR A 403 -87.48 26.80 -66.38
N THR A 404 -88.29 27.06 -65.35
CA THR A 404 -89.54 27.81 -65.50
C THR A 404 -89.28 29.26 -65.93
N VAL A 405 -88.25 29.91 -65.40
CA VAL A 405 -87.84 31.26 -65.80
C VAL A 405 -87.36 31.30 -67.25
N ILE A 406 -86.54 30.33 -67.68
CA ILE A 406 -86.03 30.25 -69.06
C ILE A 406 -87.17 30.01 -70.05
N MET A 407 -88.11 29.10 -69.74
CA MET A 407 -89.29 28.85 -70.57
C MET A 407 -90.17 30.10 -70.73
N LEU A 408 -90.32 30.88 -69.65
CA LEU A 408 -91.05 32.16 -69.70
C LEU A 408 -90.30 33.23 -70.51
N GLU A 409 -88.96 33.21 -70.54
CA GLU A 409 -88.14 34.09 -71.40
C GLU A 409 -88.14 33.68 -72.88
N GLU A 410 -88.17 32.38 -73.18
CA GLU A 410 -88.34 31.84 -74.54
C GLU A 410 -89.73 32.14 -75.11
N GLU A 411 -90.79 32.06 -74.30
CA GLU A 411 -92.13 32.51 -74.69
C GLU A 411 -92.19 34.02 -74.93
N ARG A 412 -91.42 34.81 -74.16
CA ARG A 412 -91.35 36.27 -74.30
C ARG A 412 -90.55 36.72 -75.52
N THR A 413 -89.62 35.89 -76.01
CA THR A 413 -88.81 36.16 -77.21
C THR A 413 -89.42 35.57 -78.49
N SER A 414 -90.43 34.71 -78.36
CA SER A 414 -91.19 34.13 -79.48
C SER A 414 -92.40 34.98 -79.91
N PHE A 415 -92.57 36.16 -79.32
CA PHE A 415 -93.62 37.14 -79.65
C PHE A 415 -93.09 38.37 -80.40
#